data_AF-A0A1F8SFU4-F1
#
_entry.id   AF-A0A1F8SFU4-F1
#
_cell.length_a   1.000
_cell.length_b   1.000
_cell.length_c   1.000
_cell.angle_alpha   90.00
_cell.angle_beta   90.00
_cell.angle_gamma   90.00
#
_symmetry.space_group_name_H-M   'P 1'
#
loop_
_entity.id
_entity.type
_entity.pdbx_description
1 polymer ?
#
loop_
_entity_poly.entity_id
_entity_poly.type
_entity_poly.pdbx_seq_one_letter_code
_entity_poly.pdbx_strand_id
1 'polypeptide(L)'
;MTTLDLDTIRAALVAERARLAGERAETIVSPDQMTYGSQAAAASQVFAQQRDLALRDRTDHQLILVNDALARLDAGSFGTCPRCGRPIAEERLEALPWAPHCIDCQRLADREH
;
A
#
# COMPACT_ATOMS: atom_id res chain seq x y z
N MET A 1 -22.45 -6.24 13.60
CA MET A 1 -21.37 -6.86 14.38
C MET A 1 -20.65 -7.78 13.42
N THR A 2 -19.43 -7.42 13.03
CA THR A 2 -18.63 -8.09 12.00
C THR A 2 -18.34 -9.53 12.42
N THR A 3 -18.58 -10.51 11.54
CA THR A 3 -18.25 -11.93 11.76
C THR A 3 -16.77 -12.23 11.51
N LEU A 4 -16.04 -11.26 10.96
CA LEU A 4 -14.60 -11.33 10.76
C LEU A 4 -13.85 -11.61 12.06
N ASP A 5 -12.98 -12.62 12.00
CA ASP A 5 -11.97 -12.86 13.01
C ASP A 5 -10.88 -11.77 12.92
N LEU A 6 -10.98 -10.78 13.80
CA LEU A 6 -10.07 -9.63 13.84
C LEU A 6 -8.63 -10.04 14.17
N ASP A 7 -8.40 -11.16 14.85
CA ASP A 7 -7.06 -11.64 15.16
C ASP A 7 -6.40 -12.20 13.90
N THR A 8 -7.15 -12.96 13.09
CA THR A 8 -6.69 -13.42 11.77
C THR A 8 -6.39 -12.24 10.84
N ILE A 9 -7.26 -11.22 10.80
CA ILE A 9 -7.04 -10.02 9.99
C ILE A 9 -5.81 -9.24 10.46
N ARG A 10 -5.63 -9.09 11.78
CA ARG A 10 -4.44 -8.45 12.35
C ARG A 10 -3.17 -9.19 11.97
N ALA A 11 -3.17 -10.53 12.06
CA ALA A 11 -2.02 -11.35 11.68
C ALA A 11 -1.66 -11.16 10.19
N ALA A 12 -2.67 -11.14 9.30
CA ALA A 12 -2.48 -10.89 7.88
C ALA A 12 -1.89 -9.49 7.62
N LEU A 13 -2.41 -8.44 8.27
CA LEU A 13 -1.89 -7.08 8.14
C LEU A 13 -0.46 -6.92 8.68
N VAL A 14 -0.11 -7.58 9.78
CA VAL A 14 1.25 -7.57 10.34
C VAL A 14 2.23 -8.27 9.40
N ALA A 15 1.85 -9.42 8.83
CA ALA A 15 2.65 -10.13 7.84
C ALA A 15 2.88 -9.28 6.58
N GLU A 16 1.82 -8.63 6.09
CA GLU A 16 1.91 -7.75 4.92
C GLU A 16 2.77 -6.51 5.19
N ARG A 17 2.65 -5.90 6.38
CA ARG A 17 3.53 -4.80 6.81
C ARG A 17 4.99 -5.23 6.83
N ALA A 18 5.30 -6.41 7.35
CA ALA A 18 6.66 -6.94 7.38
C ALA A 18 7.21 -7.19 5.97
N ARG A 19 6.38 -7.74 5.07
CA ARG A 19 6.73 -7.94 3.66
C ARG A 19 7.09 -6.62 2.97
N LEU A 20 6.21 -5.62 3.07
CA LEU A 20 6.40 -4.29 2.46
C LEU A 20 7.61 -3.55 3.07
N ALA A 21 7.83 -3.66 4.38
CA ALA A 21 8.98 -3.06 5.04
C ALA A 21 10.31 -3.70 4.58
N GLY A 22 10.32 -5.01 4.34
CA GLY A 22 11.47 -5.72 3.75
C GLY A 22 11.76 -5.25 2.33
N GLU A 23 10.73 -5.19 1.48
CA GLU A 23 10.84 -4.72 0.08
C GLU A 23 11.43 -3.30 0.00
N ARG A 24 11.03 -2.41 0.91
CA ARG A 24 11.58 -1.05 1.04
C ARG A 24 13.04 -1.03 1.51
N ALA A 25 13.42 -1.92 2.41
CA ALA A 25 14.78 -1.98 2.96
C ALA A 25 15.80 -2.54 1.96
N GLU A 26 15.40 -3.49 1.10
CA GLU A 26 16.27 -4.08 0.08
C GLU A 26 16.69 -3.08 -1.00
N THR A 27 15.98 -1.97 -1.18
CA THR A 27 16.24 -1.03 -2.27
C THR A 27 17.41 -0.04 -2.02
N ILE A 28 18.31 -0.34 -1.08
CA ILE A 28 19.51 0.47 -0.75
C ILE A 28 20.79 -0.25 -1.21
N VAL A 29 20.96 -0.53 -2.51
CA VAL A 29 22.26 -0.67 -3.22
C VAL A 29 21.97 -0.47 -4.72
N SER A 30 22.45 0.58 -5.38
CA SER A 30 23.70 0.46 -6.16
C SER A 30 24.41 1.81 -6.30
N PRO A 31 25.50 2.06 -5.54
CA PRO A 31 26.46 3.10 -5.86
C PRO A 31 27.41 2.57 -6.94
N ASP A 32 26.91 2.44 -8.18
CA ASP A 32 27.78 2.42 -9.36
C ASP A 32 26.99 2.78 -10.62
N GLN A 33 26.61 4.05 -10.76
CA GLN A 33 26.16 4.60 -12.04
C GLN A 33 27.06 5.78 -12.42
N MET A 34 28.37 5.56 -12.38
CA MET A 34 29.28 6.40 -13.17
C MET A 34 29.57 5.67 -14.47
N THR A 35 28.72 5.87 -15.48
CA THR A 35 29.03 5.45 -16.86
C THR A 35 28.97 6.66 -17.77
N TYR A 36 30.12 7.00 -18.34
CA TYR A 36 30.24 7.88 -19.51
C TYR A 36 29.65 7.13 -20.72
N GLY A 37 28.31 7.18 -20.87
CA GLY A 37 27.56 6.46 -21.90
C GLY A 37 26.91 7.39 -22.92
N SER A 38 26.58 6.84 -24.10
CA SER A 38 25.87 7.55 -25.17
C SER A 38 24.51 8.08 -24.69
N GLN A 39 23.92 9.05 -25.41
CA GLN A 39 22.58 9.58 -25.09
C GLN A 39 21.51 8.49 -24.95
N ALA A 40 21.62 7.39 -25.71
CA ALA A 40 20.73 6.24 -25.59
C ALA A 40 20.90 5.49 -24.26
N ALA A 41 22.15 5.29 -23.79
CA ALA A 41 22.42 4.66 -22.50
C ALA A 41 21.92 5.53 -21.34
N ALA A 42 22.11 6.85 -21.43
CA ALA A 42 21.58 7.80 -20.44
C ALA A 42 20.04 7.78 -20.39
N ALA A 43 19.36 7.75 -21.55
CA ALA A 43 17.90 7.64 -21.60
C ALA A 43 17.40 6.35 -20.94
N SER A 44 18.00 5.19 -21.27
CA SER A 44 17.62 3.90 -20.67
C SER A 44 17.78 3.89 -19.14
N GLN A 45 18.85 4.50 -18.61
CA GLN A 45 19.06 4.62 -17.17
C GLN A 45 17.99 5.49 -16.50
N VAL A 46 17.64 6.63 -17.09
CA VAL A 46 16.56 7.49 -16.58
C VAL A 46 15.23 6.74 -16.54
N PHE A 47 14.88 5.99 -17.58
CA PHE A 47 13.65 5.18 -17.59
C PHE A 47 13.66 4.10 -16.50
N ALA A 48 14.79 3.41 -16.30
CA ALA A 48 14.93 2.43 -15.23
C ALA A 48 14.75 3.08 -13.84
N GLN A 49 15.39 4.23 -13.62
CA GLN A 49 15.27 4.98 -12.37
C GLN A 49 13.82 5.45 -12.12
N GLN A 50 13.14 5.98 -13.13
CA GLN A 50 11.74 6.40 -13.00
C GLN A 50 10.82 5.24 -12.65
N ARG A 51 11.03 4.07 -13.27
CA ARG A 51 10.29 2.86 -12.93
C ARG A 51 10.54 2.44 -11.48
N ASP A 52 11.79 2.45 -11.03
CA ASP A 52 12.14 2.09 -9.65
C ASP A 52 11.51 3.04 -8.64
N LEU A 53 11.49 4.35 -8.94
CA LEU A 53 10.81 5.34 -8.10
C LEU A 53 9.31 5.10 -8.02
N ALA A 54 8.64 4.79 -9.14
CA ALA A 54 7.22 4.49 -9.17
C ALA A 54 6.86 3.21 -8.37
N LEU A 55 7.72 2.20 -8.42
CA LEU A 55 7.55 0.99 -7.61
C LEU A 55 7.69 1.28 -6.12
N ARG A 56 8.67 2.10 -5.74
CA ARG A 56 8.86 2.52 -4.34
C ARG A 56 7.67 3.32 -3.82
N ASP A 57 7.19 4.28 -4.59
CA ASP A 57 6.02 5.11 -4.22
C ASP A 57 4.78 4.24 -3.97
N ARG A 58 4.56 3.24 -4.83
CA ARG A 58 3.47 2.27 -4.65
C ARG A 58 3.62 1.46 -3.36
N THR A 59 4.83 0.97 -3.07
CA THR A 59 5.12 0.19 -1.85
C THR A 59 4.95 1.05 -0.59
N ASP A 60 5.42 2.30 -0.62
CA ASP A 60 5.26 3.26 0.48
C ASP A 60 3.77 3.59 0.71
N HIS A 61 3.00 3.86 -0.35
CA HIS A 61 1.56 4.07 -0.24
C HIS A 61 0.83 2.85 0.34
N GLN A 62 1.16 1.64 -0.10
CA GLN A 62 0.53 0.43 0.44
C GLN A 62 0.88 0.23 1.91
N LEU A 63 2.11 0.53 2.32
CA LEU A 63 2.54 0.45 3.72
C LEU A 63 1.75 1.42 4.60
N ILE A 64 1.47 2.64 4.12
CA ILE A 64 0.60 3.60 4.81
C ILE A 64 -0.80 3.00 5.03
N LEU A 65 -1.42 2.45 3.98
CA LEU A 65 -2.76 1.85 4.09
C LEU A 65 -2.82 0.69 5.08
N VAL A 66 -1.79 -0.15 5.12
CA VAL A 66 -1.67 -1.27 6.06
C VAL A 66 -1.54 -0.75 7.50
N ASN A 67 -0.71 0.26 7.73
CA ASN A 67 -0.56 0.88 9.04
C ASN A 67 -1.87 1.53 9.52
N ASP A 68 -2.59 2.21 8.63
CA ASP A 68 -3.91 2.80 8.93
C ASP A 68 -4.95 1.72 9.26
N ALA A 69 -4.90 0.57 8.59
CA ALA A 69 -5.77 -0.57 8.91
C ALA A 69 -5.48 -1.15 10.30
N LEU A 70 -4.20 -1.29 10.66
CA LEU A 70 -3.79 -1.70 12.01
C LEU A 70 -4.24 -0.69 13.07
N ALA A 71 -4.09 0.62 12.81
CA ALA A 71 -4.56 1.66 13.71
C ALA A 71 -6.09 1.62 13.91
N ARG A 72 -6.85 1.32 12.85
CA ARG A 72 -8.31 1.12 12.94
C ARG A 72 -8.68 -0.12 13.76
N LEU A 73 -7.89 -1.20 13.69
CA LEU A 73 -8.08 -2.36 14.56
C LEU A 73 -7.82 -2.01 16.02
N ASP A 74 -6.75 -1.25 16.31
CA ASP A 74 -6.42 -0.80 17.66
C ASP A 74 -7.50 0.14 18.24
N ALA A 75 -8.08 0.98 17.40
CA ALA A 75 -9.16 1.90 17.77
C ALA A 75 -10.55 1.23 17.83
N GLY A 76 -10.69 -0.03 17.43
CA GLY A 76 -11.98 -0.72 17.35
C GLY A 76 -12.93 -0.19 16.27
N SER A 77 -12.43 0.60 15.32
CA SER A 77 -13.20 1.18 14.21
C SER A 77 -13.01 0.43 12.87
N PHE A 78 -12.30 -0.70 12.91
CA PHE A 78 -12.06 -1.53 11.74
C PHE A 78 -13.37 -1.97 11.07
N GLY A 79 -13.37 -1.93 9.75
CA GLY A 79 -14.55 -2.23 8.93
C GLY A 79 -15.55 -1.10 8.80
N THR A 80 -15.28 0.09 9.36
CA THR A 80 -16.07 1.30 9.10
C THR A 80 -15.33 2.26 8.18
N CYS A 81 -16.03 2.80 7.18
CA CYS A 81 -15.47 3.75 6.23
C CYS A 81 -15.25 5.12 6.90
N PRO A 82 -14.01 5.65 6.95
CA PRO A 82 -13.72 6.93 7.61
C PRO A 82 -14.34 8.13 6.89
N ARG A 83 -14.63 8.02 5.58
CA ARG A 83 -15.21 9.12 4.78
C ARG A 83 -16.72 9.29 4.98
N CYS A 84 -17.47 8.21 5.15
CA CYS A 84 -18.94 8.25 5.20
C CYS A 84 -19.58 7.54 6.41
N GLY A 85 -18.79 6.89 7.27
CA GLY A 85 -19.28 6.17 8.45
C GLY A 85 -20.02 4.87 8.15
N ARG A 86 -20.19 4.48 6.88
CA ARG A 86 -20.85 3.22 6.50
C ARG A 86 -19.90 2.02 6.66
N PRO A 87 -20.42 0.81 6.93
CA PRO A 87 -19.60 -0.39 6.97
C PRO A 87 -18.96 -0.67 5.60
N ILE A 88 -17.73 -1.14 5.62
CA ILE A 88 -17.01 -1.67 4.46
C ILE A 88 -17.47 -3.12 4.31
N ALA A 89 -17.80 -3.53 3.07
CA ALA A 89 -18.22 -4.89 2.78
C ALA A 89 -17.18 -5.91 3.27
N GLU A 90 -17.65 -6.99 3.88
CA GLU A 90 -16.80 -8.03 4.48
C GLU A 90 -15.93 -8.68 3.42
N GLU A 91 -16.51 -9.01 2.27
CA GLU A 91 -15.82 -9.61 1.12
C GLU A 91 -14.68 -8.71 0.61
N ARG A 92 -14.81 -7.38 0.78
CA ARG A 92 -13.76 -6.41 0.44
C ARG A 92 -12.63 -6.44 1.47
N LEU A 93 -12.93 -6.59 2.75
CA LEU A 93 -11.92 -6.68 3.82
C LEU A 93 -11.22 -8.04 3.83
N GLU A 94 -11.92 -9.11 3.43
CA GLU A 94 -11.32 -10.43 3.23
C GLU A 94 -10.33 -10.42 2.05
N ALA A 95 -10.71 -9.79 0.93
CA ALA A 95 -9.84 -9.68 -0.24
C ALA A 95 -8.71 -8.65 -0.05
N LEU A 96 -9.02 -7.52 0.58
CA LEU A 96 -8.10 -6.39 0.80
C LEU A 96 -8.26 -5.83 2.22
N PRO A 97 -7.59 -6.43 3.21
CA PRO A 97 -7.69 -6.02 4.62
C PRO A 97 -7.29 -4.57 4.89
N TRP A 98 -6.45 -3.98 4.04
CA TRP A 98 -6.00 -2.59 4.13
C TRP A 98 -6.89 -1.59 3.38
N ALA A 99 -8.07 -1.99 2.88
CA ALA A 99 -8.95 -1.08 2.16
C ALA A 99 -9.28 0.17 3.01
N PRO A 100 -9.00 1.39 2.52
CA PRO A 100 -9.24 2.62 3.28
C PRO A 100 -10.72 2.99 3.30
N HIS A 101 -11.46 2.63 2.25
CA HIS A 101 -12.82 3.12 2.01
C HIS A 101 -13.79 2.00 1.57
N CYS A 102 -15.09 2.24 1.79
CA CYS A 102 -16.15 1.48 1.13
C CYS A 102 -16.12 1.70 -0.39
N ILE A 103 -16.76 0.81 -1.16
CA ILE A 103 -16.70 0.83 -2.62
C ILE A 103 -17.18 2.15 -3.24
N ASP A 104 -18.20 2.78 -2.67
CA ASP A 104 -18.72 4.06 -3.16
C ASP A 104 -17.72 5.20 -2.95
N CYS A 105 -17.13 5.28 -1.75
CA CYS A 105 -16.13 6.28 -1.42
C CYS A 105 -14.82 6.04 -2.17
N GLN A 106 -14.46 4.77 -2.45
CA GLN A 106 -13.33 4.42 -3.29
C GLN A 106 -13.56 4.91 -4.72
N ARG A 107 -14.73 4.62 -5.32
CA ARG A 107 -15.07 5.07 -6.67
C ARG A 107 -15.06 6.58 -6.83
N LEU A 108 -15.35 7.32 -5.76
CA LEU A 108 -15.26 8.78 -5.76
C LEU A 108 -13.81 9.25 -5.70
N ALA A 109 -13.00 8.66 -4.81
CA ALA A 109 -11.57 8.95 -4.72
C ALA A 109 -10.81 8.66 -6.02
N ASP A 110 -11.16 7.56 -6.71
CA ASP A 110 -10.55 7.18 -7.99
C ASP A 110 -10.87 8.14 -9.14
N ARG A 111 -11.92 8.97 -9.01
CA ARG A 111 -12.25 10.03 -9.99
C ARG A 111 -11.59 11.37 -9.68
N GLU A 112 -11.14 11.53 -8.43
CA GLU A 112 -10.47 12.74 -7.93
C GLU A 112 -8.95 12.68 -8.21
N HIS A 113 -8.42 11.52 -8.62
CA HIS A 113 -7.06 11.30 -9.12
C HIS A 113 -7.04 11.26 -10.66
#